data_AF-A0A832H5M0-F1
#
_entry.id   AF-A0A832H5M0-F1
#
_cell.length_a   1.000
_cell.length_b   1.000
_cell.length_c   1.000
_cell.angle_alpha   90.00
_cell.angle_beta   90.00
_cell.angle_gamma   90.00
#
_symmetry.space_group_name_H-M   'P 1'
#
loop_
_entity.id
_entity.type
_entity.pdbx_description
1 polymer ?
#
loop_
_entity_poly.entity_id
_entity_poly.type
_entity_poly.pdbx_seq_one_letter_code
_entity_poly.pdbx_strand_id
1 'polypeptide(L)'
;MTTKKDAEKQQKQNQSTEKDHEEKASSKAIAGDAGSELDVNQEIDELVQTLQGDLSELEVEDALSLIDQWHGILNKVKEPAAKDLANALKDLQKMLKGGKATGHEISEALIHLGEQTAEFRGDAEKGSKQSVQKLGKQLRKAGTSIAKAEDQEYHEQLDSLMEKAEGEELTALDPEAAVGAIDFWYGVLQKVEGEQFKPVANSLKSLKQALSRGNAKPETIAKALIEVGQQTTEIASEAPRGFKGIIQKLGKQLNQSGESLTEKEATK
;
A
#
# COMPACT_ATOMS: atom_id res chain seq x y z
N MET A 1 0.35 -47.98 83.48
CA MET A 1 -0.14 -46.88 82.61
C MET A 1 0.67 -45.64 82.99
N THR A 2 1.75 -45.35 82.23
CA THR A 2 1.85 -44.19 81.29
C THR A 2 1.67 -42.84 82.03
N THR A 3 2.61 -41.88 82.12
CA THR A 3 3.93 -41.67 81.47
C THR A 3 4.68 -40.51 82.16
N LYS A 4 5.95 -40.77 82.56
CA LYS A 4 7.21 -39.99 82.41
C LYS A 4 7.18 -38.44 82.52
N LYS A 5 7.89 -37.82 83.48
CA LYS A 5 9.36 -37.65 83.71
C LYS A 5 9.96 -36.48 82.91
N ASP A 6 10.30 -35.38 83.60
CA ASP A 6 11.66 -35.00 84.10
C ASP A 6 12.44 -34.20 83.03
N ALA A 7 12.62 -32.89 83.21
CA ALA A 7 13.65 -32.21 84.01
C ALA A 7 14.83 -31.75 83.11
N GLU A 8 14.89 -30.44 82.89
CA GLU A 8 15.84 -29.73 82.04
C GLU A 8 17.08 -29.32 82.86
N LYS A 9 18.27 -29.69 82.38
CA LYS A 9 19.56 -29.16 82.85
C LYS A 9 20.58 -29.15 81.71
N GLN A 10 21.31 -28.02 81.64
CA GLN A 10 22.72 -27.86 81.24
C GLN A 10 23.14 -27.82 79.75
N GLN A 11 23.63 -26.62 79.35
CA GLN A 11 25.05 -26.28 79.12
C GLN A 11 25.80 -26.81 77.86
N LYS A 12 26.52 -25.87 77.19
CA LYS A 12 27.71 -25.94 76.28
C LYS A 12 27.44 -25.35 74.89
N GLN A 13 28.11 -24.29 74.40
CA GLN A 13 29.54 -24.01 74.16
C GLN A 13 30.10 -24.75 72.92
N ASN A 14 30.94 -24.03 72.14
CA ASN A 14 31.70 -24.37 70.91
C ASN A 14 31.06 -23.96 69.57
N GLN A 15 31.74 -23.38 68.57
CA GLN A 15 33.13 -22.92 68.37
C GLN A 15 33.23 -22.28 66.96
N SER A 16 34.05 -21.22 66.79
CA SER A 16 34.87 -20.83 65.59
C SER A 16 34.17 -20.64 64.21
N THR A 17 34.54 -19.72 63.31
CA THR A 17 35.86 -19.17 62.94
C THR A 17 35.72 -17.92 62.06
N GLU A 18 36.78 -17.12 62.05
CA GLU A 18 37.10 -15.90 61.31
C GLU A 18 36.85 -15.93 59.77
N LYS A 19 36.47 -14.79 59.16
CA LYS A 19 37.35 -13.93 58.31
C LYS A 19 36.57 -12.89 57.47
N ASP A 20 37.02 -11.65 57.61
CA ASP A 20 37.17 -10.54 56.64
C ASP A 20 36.43 -10.57 55.30
N HIS A 21 35.69 -9.50 54.98
CA HIS A 21 36.11 -8.55 53.94
C HIS A 21 35.21 -7.30 53.88
N GLU A 22 35.84 -6.13 53.83
CA GLU A 22 35.27 -4.85 53.43
C GLU A 22 34.72 -4.92 51.99
N GLU A 23 33.57 -4.32 51.73
CA GLU A 23 33.27 -3.68 50.44
C GLU A 23 32.15 -2.66 50.58
N LYS A 24 32.52 -1.40 50.85
CA LYS A 24 31.71 -0.22 50.56
C LYS A 24 32.30 0.41 49.29
N ALA A 25 31.76 0.07 48.13
CA ALA A 25 32.05 0.78 46.90
C ALA A 25 30.84 0.78 45.95
N SER A 26 30.60 1.96 45.39
CA SER A 26 29.96 2.19 44.10
C SER A 26 28.43 2.10 44.01
N SER A 27 27.77 3.19 44.38
CA SER A 27 26.48 3.59 43.79
C SER A 27 26.72 4.66 42.74
N LYS A 28 27.23 4.27 41.56
CA LYS A 28 27.25 5.15 40.37
C LYS A 28 27.11 4.35 39.08
N ALA A 29 25.87 4.01 38.76
CA ALA A 29 25.27 3.77 37.44
C ALA A 29 23.80 3.48 37.76
N ILE A 30 22.81 4.25 37.32
CA ILE A 30 22.11 4.07 36.05
C ILE A 30 21.32 5.38 35.84
N ALA A 31 21.72 6.20 34.88
CA ALA A 31 20.94 7.38 34.44
C ALA A 31 21.15 7.67 32.94
N GLY A 32 21.67 6.69 32.19
CA GLY A 32 22.12 6.89 30.81
C GLY A 32 21.22 6.30 29.72
N ASP A 33 20.14 5.60 30.07
CA ASP A 33 19.39 4.78 29.10
C ASP A 33 17.91 5.18 28.98
N ALA A 34 17.25 5.48 30.11
CA ALA A 34 15.85 5.90 30.13
C ALA A 34 15.59 7.24 29.39
N GLY A 35 16.60 8.12 29.30
CA GLY A 35 16.48 9.41 28.61
C GLY A 35 16.47 9.30 27.09
N SER A 36 17.27 8.38 26.52
CA SER A 36 17.30 8.14 25.07
C SER A 36 16.09 7.34 24.59
N GLU A 37 15.51 6.49 25.44
CA GLU A 37 14.34 5.69 25.08
C GLU A 37 13.03 6.48 25.13
N LEU A 38 12.91 7.43 26.05
CA LEU A 38 11.82 8.42 26.06
C LEU A 38 11.81 9.27 24.78
N ASP A 39 13.00 9.67 24.32
CA ASP A 39 13.20 10.46 23.11
C ASP A 39 12.78 9.68 21.85
N VAL A 40 13.18 8.41 21.74
CA VAL A 40 12.78 7.53 20.61
C VAL A 40 11.27 7.28 20.57
N ASN A 41 10.63 7.08 21.73
CA ASN A 41 9.17 6.87 21.78
C ASN A 41 8.40 8.12 21.35
N GLN A 42 8.87 9.30 21.73
CA GLN A 42 8.28 10.56 21.31
C GLN A 42 8.44 10.77 19.79
N GLU A 43 9.63 10.51 19.25
CA GLU A 43 9.88 10.57 17.79
C GLU A 43 8.98 9.60 17.00
N ILE A 44 8.72 8.39 17.54
CA ILE A 44 7.79 7.41 16.93
C ILE A 44 6.34 7.89 17.00
N ASP A 45 5.91 8.46 18.13
CA ASP A 45 4.55 8.95 18.29
C ASP A 45 4.26 10.16 17.38
N GLU A 46 5.26 11.02 17.13
CA GLU A 46 5.19 12.10 16.14
C GLU A 46 5.02 11.55 14.72
N LEU A 47 5.82 10.54 14.32
CA LEU A 47 5.64 9.86 13.03
C LEU A 47 4.24 9.23 12.89
N VAL A 48 3.73 8.61 13.96
CA VAL A 48 2.38 8.04 14.01
C VAL A 48 1.30 9.11 13.84
N GLN A 49 1.51 10.33 14.31
CA GLN A 49 0.57 11.44 14.10
C GLN A 49 0.59 11.93 12.67
N THR A 50 1.77 12.10 12.07
CA THR A 50 1.86 12.53 10.66
C THR A 50 1.23 11.51 9.71
N LEU A 51 1.41 10.21 9.98
CA LEU A 51 0.83 9.13 9.17
C LEU A 51 -0.69 8.92 9.39
N GLN A 52 -1.34 9.66 10.29
CA GLN A 52 -2.80 9.59 10.47
C GLN A 52 -3.59 10.42 9.47
N GLY A 53 -2.93 11.35 8.76
CA GLY A 53 -3.54 12.12 7.69
C GLY A 53 -3.76 11.31 6.41
N ASP A 54 -4.43 11.93 5.44
CA ASP A 54 -4.45 11.41 4.07
C ASP A 54 -3.08 11.65 3.43
N LEU A 55 -2.36 10.57 3.13
CA LEU A 55 -1.03 10.67 2.54
C LEU A 55 -1.06 10.82 1.02
N SER A 56 -2.22 10.73 0.38
CA SER A 56 -2.34 10.97 -1.07
C SER A 56 -2.07 12.43 -1.44
N GLU A 57 -2.24 13.36 -0.49
CA GLU A 57 -1.96 14.79 -0.66
C GLU A 57 -0.56 15.20 -0.17
N LEU A 58 0.23 14.25 0.35
CA LEU A 58 1.54 14.55 0.91
C LEU A 58 2.55 14.85 -0.22
N GLU A 59 3.24 15.99 -0.13
CA GLU A 59 4.29 16.33 -1.09
C GLU A 59 5.47 15.34 -0.98
N VAL A 60 6.16 15.10 -2.10
CA VAL A 60 7.26 14.13 -2.17
C VAL A 60 8.39 14.49 -1.22
N GLU A 61 8.70 15.78 -1.10
CA GLU A 61 9.72 16.33 -0.21
C GLU A 61 9.40 16.02 1.27
N ASP A 62 8.14 16.20 1.67
CA ASP A 62 7.69 15.91 3.03
C ASP A 62 7.74 14.41 3.32
N ALA A 63 7.30 13.58 2.35
CA ALA A 63 7.39 12.13 2.44
C ALA A 63 8.85 11.65 2.59
N LEU A 64 9.79 12.23 1.83
CA LEU A 64 11.21 11.92 1.92
C LEU A 64 11.79 12.33 3.27
N SER A 65 11.40 13.48 3.82
CA SER A 65 11.81 13.94 5.15
C SER A 65 11.34 12.98 6.25
N LEU A 66 10.10 12.49 6.17
CA LEU A 66 9.57 11.50 7.12
C LEU A 66 10.32 10.16 7.05
N ILE A 67 10.67 9.71 5.85
CA ILE A 67 11.49 8.50 5.67
C ILE A 67 12.88 8.68 6.28
N ASP A 68 13.51 9.84 6.06
CA ASP A 68 14.83 10.12 6.63
C ASP A 68 14.78 10.19 8.17
N GLN A 69 13.72 10.78 8.74
CA GLN A 69 13.47 10.77 10.20
C GLN A 69 13.33 9.34 10.72
N TRP A 70 12.49 8.51 10.09
CA TRP A 70 12.28 7.14 10.53
C TRP A 70 13.54 6.27 10.37
N HIS A 71 14.26 6.43 9.27
CA HIS A 71 15.56 5.78 9.07
C HIS A 71 16.57 6.22 10.13
N GLY A 72 16.57 7.49 10.55
CA GLY A 72 17.36 7.99 11.68
C GLY A 72 17.05 7.26 12.98
N ILE A 73 15.77 7.09 13.32
CA ILE A 73 15.32 6.34 14.50
C ILE A 73 15.81 4.90 14.47
N LEU A 74 15.63 4.20 13.33
CA LEU A 74 16.03 2.80 13.20
C LEU A 74 17.55 2.59 13.37
N ASN A 75 18.37 3.56 12.96
CA ASN A 75 19.82 3.47 13.17
C ASN A 75 20.25 3.66 14.64
N LYS A 76 19.41 4.28 15.48
CA LYS A 76 19.64 4.33 16.93
C LYS A 76 19.39 2.95 17.57
N VAL A 77 18.56 2.10 16.94
CA VAL A 77 18.24 0.74 17.41
C VAL A 77 19.29 -0.26 16.93
N LYS A 78 20.02 -0.88 17.87
CA LYS A 78 21.13 -1.82 17.57
C LYS A 78 20.67 -3.26 17.33
N GLU A 79 19.57 -3.44 16.62
CA GLU A 79 19.02 -4.78 16.32
C GLU A 79 19.11 -5.14 14.84
N PRO A 80 19.36 -6.42 14.48
CA PRO A 80 19.37 -6.86 13.09
C PRO A 80 18.08 -6.53 12.33
N ALA A 81 16.92 -6.76 12.96
CA ALA A 81 15.62 -6.46 12.36
C ALA A 81 15.43 -4.96 12.03
N ALA A 82 16.08 -4.06 12.77
CA ALA A 82 16.04 -2.62 12.49
C ALA A 82 16.81 -2.27 11.20
N LYS A 83 17.85 -3.04 10.85
CA LYS A 83 18.58 -2.88 9.59
C LYS A 83 17.74 -3.28 8.38
N ASP A 84 16.97 -4.35 8.51
CA ASP A 84 16.08 -4.81 7.42
C ASP A 84 15.00 -3.76 7.13
N LEU A 85 14.38 -3.22 8.19
CA LEU A 85 13.44 -2.09 8.08
C LEU A 85 14.10 -0.85 7.46
N ALA A 86 15.32 -0.52 7.87
CA ALA A 86 16.06 0.62 7.31
C ALA A 86 16.39 0.44 5.82
N ASN A 87 16.64 -0.79 5.36
CA ASN A 87 16.84 -1.08 3.94
C ASN A 87 15.54 -0.96 3.14
N ALA A 88 14.44 -1.51 3.65
CA ALA A 88 13.13 -1.37 3.01
C ALA A 88 12.71 0.11 2.90
N LEU A 89 13.03 0.93 3.91
CA LEU A 89 12.84 2.40 3.84
C LEU A 89 13.67 3.07 2.76
N LYS A 90 14.93 2.65 2.57
CA LYS A 90 15.77 3.17 1.48
C LYS A 90 15.18 2.82 0.12
N ASP A 91 14.57 1.65 -0.02
CA ASP A 91 13.94 1.26 -1.28
C ASP A 91 12.69 2.09 -1.54
N LEU A 92 11.84 2.34 -0.53
CA LEU A 92 10.75 3.34 -0.62
C LEU A 92 11.27 4.74 -0.96
N GLN A 93 12.38 5.17 -0.36
CA GLN A 93 13.00 6.46 -0.66
C GLN A 93 13.45 6.56 -2.13
N LYS A 94 14.01 5.48 -2.69
CA LYS A 94 14.41 5.43 -4.10
C LYS A 94 13.19 5.46 -5.02
N MET A 95 12.10 4.77 -4.66
CA MET A 95 10.84 4.80 -5.42
C MET A 95 10.31 6.23 -5.55
N LEU A 96 10.26 6.96 -4.43
CA LEU A 96 9.82 8.36 -4.40
C LEU A 96 10.76 9.29 -5.19
N LYS A 97 12.07 9.21 -4.95
CA LYS A 97 13.07 10.03 -5.69
C LYS A 97 13.08 9.77 -7.19
N GLY A 98 12.76 8.54 -7.59
CA GLY A 98 12.71 8.14 -8.98
C GLY A 98 11.52 8.76 -9.74
N GLY A 99 10.44 9.15 -9.05
CA GLY A 99 9.24 9.74 -9.63
C GLY A 99 8.49 8.85 -10.65
N LYS A 100 8.87 7.56 -10.73
CA LYS A 100 8.32 6.59 -11.67
C LYS A 100 7.45 5.53 -11.01
N ALA A 101 7.56 5.41 -9.69
CA ALA A 101 6.75 4.46 -8.94
C ALA A 101 5.29 4.90 -8.95
N THR A 102 4.41 3.95 -9.24
CA THR A 102 2.96 4.10 -9.17
C THR A 102 2.49 4.18 -7.72
N GLY A 103 1.26 4.70 -7.51
CA GLY A 103 0.62 4.67 -6.20
C GLY A 103 0.52 3.25 -5.66
N HIS A 104 0.29 2.28 -6.54
CA HIS A 104 0.25 0.85 -6.24
C HIS A 104 1.58 0.33 -5.70
N GLU A 105 2.70 0.56 -6.40
CA GLU A 105 4.03 0.14 -5.94
C GLU A 105 4.39 0.78 -4.59
N ILE A 106 4.08 2.07 -4.42
CA ILE A 106 4.29 2.79 -3.15
C ILE A 106 3.40 2.20 -2.05
N SER A 107 2.14 1.86 -2.36
CA SER A 107 1.20 1.26 -1.42
C SER A 107 1.66 -0.10 -0.93
N GLU A 108 2.15 -0.97 -1.83
CA GLU A 108 2.66 -2.28 -1.48
C GLU A 108 3.90 -2.17 -0.59
N ALA A 109 4.83 -1.27 -0.95
CA ALA A 109 6.02 -1.01 -0.14
C ALA A 109 5.65 -0.56 1.28
N LEU A 110 4.68 0.34 1.44
CA LEU A 110 4.20 0.82 2.73
C LEU A 110 3.47 -0.26 3.53
N ILE A 111 2.65 -1.08 2.87
CA ILE A 111 1.97 -2.21 3.53
C ILE A 111 3.00 -3.21 4.05
N HIS A 112 3.98 -3.57 3.22
CA HIS A 112 5.02 -4.51 3.59
C HIS A 112 5.91 -3.97 4.73
N LEU A 113 6.33 -2.71 4.64
CA LEU A 113 7.04 -2.02 5.71
C LEU A 113 6.22 -2.02 7.00
N GLY A 114 4.93 -1.75 6.92
CA GLY A 114 4.04 -1.74 8.08
C GLY A 114 3.86 -3.12 8.71
N GLU A 115 3.86 -4.19 7.92
CA GLU A 115 3.85 -5.58 8.41
C GLU A 115 5.15 -5.92 9.14
N GLN A 116 6.30 -5.67 8.52
CA GLN A 116 7.61 -5.89 9.14
C GLN A 116 7.76 -5.07 10.44
N THR A 117 7.28 -3.82 10.43
CA THR A 117 7.33 -2.93 11.59
C THR A 117 6.42 -3.42 12.71
N ALA A 118 5.20 -3.89 12.39
CA ALA A 118 4.29 -4.42 13.40
C ALA A 118 4.77 -5.75 13.99
N GLU A 119 5.50 -6.55 13.21
CA GLU A 119 6.11 -7.81 13.62
C GLU A 119 7.48 -7.64 14.27
N PHE A 120 7.96 -6.41 14.44
CA PHE A 120 9.22 -6.13 15.10
C PHE A 120 9.20 -6.66 16.55
N ARG A 121 9.89 -7.78 16.78
CA ARG A 121 10.01 -8.50 18.06
C ARG A 121 11.33 -8.20 18.77
N GLY A 122 11.81 -6.97 18.68
CA GLY A 122 13.01 -6.58 19.40
C GLY A 122 12.91 -6.77 20.91
N ASP A 123 14.05 -6.82 21.59
CA ASP A 123 14.14 -6.83 23.07
C ASP A 123 13.81 -5.45 23.68
N ALA A 124 13.23 -4.56 22.89
CA ALA A 124 12.71 -3.27 23.31
C ALA A 124 11.75 -3.38 24.52
N GLU A 125 11.78 -2.38 25.41
CA GLU A 125 10.87 -2.32 26.55
C GLU A 125 9.39 -2.31 26.11
N LYS A 126 8.49 -2.65 27.04
CA LYS A 126 7.05 -2.78 26.77
C LYS A 126 6.44 -1.52 26.14
N GLY A 127 6.94 -0.33 26.45
CA GLY A 127 6.48 0.95 25.88
C GLY A 127 6.83 1.08 24.40
N SER A 128 8.11 0.91 24.08
CA SER A 128 8.67 0.96 22.73
C SER A 128 8.01 -0.05 21.77
N LYS A 129 7.65 -1.24 22.25
CA LYS A 129 6.88 -2.23 21.48
C LYS A 129 5.50 -1.73 21.05
N GLN A 130 4.79 -1.00 21.92
CA GLN A 130 3.45 -0.51 21.59
C GLN A 130 3.48 0.60 20.54
N SER A 131 4.41 1.54 20.65
CA SER A 131 4.55 2.64 19.68
C SER A 131 5.00 2.12 18.30
N VAL A 132 5.94 1.17 18.25
CA VAL A 132 6.34 0.52 16.99
C VAL A 132 5.17 -0.26 16.35
N GLN A 133 4.37 -0.98 17.14
CA GLN A 133 3.17 -1.66 16.61
C GLN A 133 2.12 -0.67 16.08
N LYS A 134 1.95 0.48 16.72
CA LYS A 134 1.05 1.55 16.21
C LYS A 134 1.57 2.09 14.89
N LEU A 135 2.87 2.34 14.78
CA LEU A 135 3.51 2.78 13.55
C LEU A 135 3.30 1.78 12.41
N GLY A 136 3.55 0.49 12.66
CA GLY A 136 3.28 -0.57 11.68
C GLY A 136 1.82 -0.60 11.20
N LYS A 137 0.86 -0.42 12.11
CA LYS A 137 -0.56 -0.31 11.75
C LYS A 137 -0.87 0.93 10.92
N GLN A 138 -0.26 2.09 11.23
CA GLN A 138 -0.49 3.30 10.45
C GLN A 138 0.12 3.20 9.06
N LEU A 139 1.31 2.63 8.90
CA LEU A 139 1.92 2.39 7.60
C LEU A 139 1.03 1.52 6.69
N ARG A 140 0.44 0.45 7.24
CA ARG A 140 -0.52 -0.38 6.48
C ARG A 140 -1.77 0.39 6.07
N LYS A 141 -2.29 1.25 6.96
CA LYS A 141 -3.44 2.11 6.66
C LYS A 141 -3.12 3.13 5.60
N ALA A 142 -1.96 3.79 5.71
CA ALA A 142 -1.43 4.73 4.74
C ALA A 142 -1.30 4.09 3.35
N GLY A 143 -0.63 2.94 3.25
CA GLY A 143 -0.55 2.19 1.99
C GLY A 143 -1.94 1.85 1.43
N THR A 144 -2.86 1.36 2.27
CA THR A 144 -4.25 1.10 1.84
C THR A 144 -4.98 2.37 1.37
N SER A 145 -4.70 3.53 1.97
CA SER A 145 -5.31 4.81 1.58
C SER A 145 -4.82 5.26 0.21
N ILE A 146 -3.51 5.19 -0.02
CA ILE A 146 -2.88 5.53 -1.31
C ILE A 146 -3.44 4.64 -2.42
N ALA A 147 -3.53 3.33 -2.19
CA ALA A 147 -4.12 2.40 -3.16
C ALA A 147 -5.56 2.78 -3.51
N LYS A 148 -6.38 3.13 -2.51
CA LYS A 148 -7.77 3.56 -2.74
C LYS A 148 -7.88 4.88 -3.48
N ALA A 149 -6.99 5.83 -3.19
CA ALA A 149 -6.99 7.13 -3.87
C ALA A 149 -6.65 6.95 -5.36
N GLU A 150 -5.65 6.13 -5.66
CA GLU A 150 -5.31 5.80 -7.05
C GLU A 150 -6.47 5.06 -7.75
N ASP A 151 -7.08 4.07 -7.07
CA ASP A 151 -8.25 3.35 -7.59
C ASP A 151 -9.42 4.30 -7.90
N GLN A 152 -9.66 5.28 -7.02
CA GLN A 152 -10.70 6.29 -7.18
C GLN A 152 -10.41 7.21 -8.37
N GLU A 153 -9.17 7.66 -8.56
CA GLU A 153 -8.78 8.47 -9.71
C GLU A 153 -9.03 7.69 -11.02
N TYR A 154 -8.65 6.42 -11.07
CA TYR A 154 -8.94 5.58 -12.23
C TYR A 154 -10.45 5.41 -12.46
N HIS A 155 -11.24 5.27 -11.39
CA HIS A 155 -12.70 5.19 -11.50
C HIS A 155 -13.27 6.46 -12.13
N GLU A 156 -12.86 7.64 -11.67
CA GLU A 156 -13.34 8.93 -12.21
C GLU A 156 -12.96 9.11 -13.68
N GLN A 157 -11.74 8.70 -14.06
CA GLN A 157 -11.31 8.77 -15.45
C GLN A 157 -12.10 7.80 -16.35
N LEU A 158 -12.42 6.59 -15.86
CA LEU A 158 -13.28 5.64 -16.56
C LEU A 158 -14.73 6.11 -16.62
N ASP A 159 -15.26 6.74 -15.58
CA ASP A 159 -16.60 7.34 -15.60
C ASP A 159 -16.68 8.48 -16.62
N SER A 160 -15.66 9.34 -16.70
CA SER A 160 -15.58 10.38 -17.74
C SER A 160 -15.51 9.80 -19.16
N LEU A 161 -14.77 8.70 -19.35
CA LEU A 161 -14.74 7.97 -20.62
C LEU A 161 -16.13 7.44 -21.00
N MET A 162 -16.83 6.85 -20.03
CA MET A 162 -18.17 6.31 -20.23
C MET A 162 -19.20 7.41 -20.51
N GLU A 163 -19.15 8.55 -19.83
CA GLU A 163 -20.04 9.69 -20.10
C GLU A 163 -19.88 10.20 -21.53
N LYS A 164 -18.64 10.32 -22.03
CA LYS A 164 -18.35 10.66 -23.43
C LYS A 164 -18.94 9.63 -24.41
N ALA A 165 -18.99 8.36 -24.02
CA ALA A 165 -19.56 7.29 -24.83
C ALA A 165 -21.11 7.18 -24.72
N GLU A 166 -21.72 7.64 -23.63
CA GLU A 166 -23.18 7.57 -23.36
C GLU A 166 -23.96 8.79 -23.88
N GLY A 167 -23.31 9.95 -24.07
CA GLY A 167 -23.99 11.24 -24.30
C GLY A 167 -24.10 11.70 -25.75
N GLU A 168 -23.21 11.25 -26.62
CA GLU A 168 -23.25 11.54 -28.05
C GLU A 168 -23.39 10.22 -28.79
N GLU A 169 -24.11 10.24 -29.91
CA GLU A 169 -23.95 9.18 -30.91
C GLU A 169 -22.43 8.93 -31.05
N LEU A 170 -21.92 7.72 -30.83
CA LEU A 170 -20.47 7.47 -30.99
C LEU A 170 -19.96 7.80 -32.41
N THR A 171 -20.90 8.02 -33.34
CA THR A 171 -20.75 8.60 -34.68
C THR A 171 -20.61 10.12 -34.76
N ALA A 172 -21.05 10.84 -33.73
CA ALA A 172 -20.97 12.28 -33.57
C ALA A 172 -19.72 12.71 -32.79
N LEU A 173 -19.12 11.80 -32.02
CA LEU A 173 -17.80 11.98 -31.42
C LEU A 173 -16.78 12.31 -32.52
N ASP A 174 -16.03 13.39 -32.31
CA ASP A 174 -14.96 13.73 -33.22
C ASP A 174 -13.87 12.62 -33.19
N PRO A 175 -13.23 12.30 -34.33
CA PRO A 175 -12.24 11.23 -34.40
C PRO A 175 -11.05 11.40 -33.44
N GLU A 176 -10.66 12.64 -33.12
CA GLU A 176 -9.57 12.93 -32.19
C GLU A 176 -9.96 12.59 -30.75
N ALA A 177 -11.14 13.00 -30.29
CA ALA A 177 -11.66 12.62 -28.98
C ALA A 177 -11.84 11.10 -28.85
N ALA A 178 -12.35 10.44 -29.89
CA ALA A 178 -12.53 8.99 -29.89
C ALA A 178 -11.19 8.25 -29.83
N VAL A 179 -10.17 8.71 -30.56
CA VAL A 179 -8.81 8.15 -30.49
C VAL A 179 -8.18 8.40 -29.12
N GLY A 180 -8.34 9.60 -28.55
CA GLY A 180 -7.83 9.93 -27.21
C GLY A 180 -8.46 9.07 -26.11
N ALA A 181 -9.77 8.82 -26.20
CA ALA A 181 -10.50 7.89 -25.34
C ALA A 181 -9.94 6.46 -25.40
N ILE A 182 -9.62 5.98 -26.60
CA ILE A 182 -9.02 4.65 -26.78
C ILE A 182 -7.59 4.59 -26.25
N ASP A 183 -6.78 5.62 -26.49
CA ASP A 183 -5.42 5.68 -25.97
C ASP A 183 -5.40 5.72 -24.44
N PHE A 184 -6.35 6.44 -23.85
CA PHE A 184 -6.55 6.45 -22.41
C PHE A 184 -6.84 5.04 -21.88
N TRP A 185 -7.85 4.36 -22.43
CA TRP A 185 -8.21 3.00 -22.00
C TRP A 185 -7.08 1.99 -22.23
N TYR A 186 -6.36 2.10 -23.36
CA TYR A 186 -5.17 1.31 -23.62
C TYR A 186 -4.09 1.55 -22.55
N GLY A 187 -3.88 2.81 -22.14
CA GLY A 187 -2.96 3.18 -21.07
C GLY A 187 -3.33 2.56 -19.73
N VAL A 188 -4.62 2.57 -19.36
CA VAL A 188 -5.11 1.89 -18.14
C VAL A 188 -4.80 0.40 -18.19
N LEU A 189 -5.05 -0.28 -19.31
CA LEU A 189 -4.76 -1.70 -19.46
C LEU A 189 -3.27 -2.03 -19.41
N GLN A 190 -2.37 -1.13 -19.77
CA GLN A 190 -0.93 -1.34 -19.64
C GLN A 190 -0.45 -1.30 -18.18
N LYS A 191 -1.16 -0.57 -17.31
CA LYS A 191 -0.83 -0.48 -15.89
C LYS A 191 -1.26 -1.75 -15.13
N VAL A 192 -2.32 -2.40 -15.60
CA VAL A 192 -2.78 -3.67 -15.04
C VAL A 192 -2.00 -4.80 -15.73
N GLU A 193 -0.92 -5.26 -15.10
CA GLU A 193 -0.12 -6.35 -15.66
C GLU A 193 -0.93 -7.64 -15.80
N GLY A 194 -0.89 -8.27 -16.98
CA GLY A 194 -1.56 -9.56 -17.20
C GLY A 194 -1.71 -9.94 -18.67
N GLU A 195 -1.46 -11.21 -18.99
CA GLU A 195 -1.64 -11.70 -20.36
C GLU A 195 -3.11 -11.67 -20.82
N GLN A 196 -4.05 -11.78 -19.88
CA GLN A 196 -5.49 -11.69 -20.11
C GLN A 196 -5.94 -10.35 -20.69
N PHE A 197 -5.17 -9.28 -20.50
CA PHE A 197 -5.50 -7.94 -21.02
C PHE A 197 -5.00 -7.72 -22.45
N LYS A 198 -4.12 -8.59 -22.96
CA LYS A 198 -3.55 -8.47 -24.32
C LYS A 198 -4.62 -8.52 -25.43
N PRO A 199 -5.66 -9.39 -25.39
CA PRO A 199 -6.72 -9.38 -26.38
C PRO A 199 -7.41 -8.01 -26.47
N VAL A 200 -7.83 -7.44 -25.33
CA VAL A 200 -8.49 -6.12 -25.29
C VAL A 200 -7.56 -5.05 -25.86
N ALA A 201 -6.30 -5.04 -25.45
CA ALA A 201 -5.30 -4.10 -25.96
C ALA A 201 -5.11 -4.19 -27.48
N ASN A 202 -5.17 -5.38 -28.06
CA ASN A 202 -5.08 -5.58 -29.51
C ASN A 202 -6.35 -5.09 -30.23
N SER A 203 -7.53 -5.39 -29.69
CA SER A 203 -8.80 -4.93 -30.25
C SER A 203 -8.94 -3.41 -30.18
N LEU A 204 -8.41 -2.77 -29.14
CA LEU A 204 -8.34 -1.31 -29.05
C LEU A 204 -7.45 -0.70 -30.14
N LYS A 205 -6.32 -1.33 -30.45
CA LYS A 205 -5.48 -0.90 -31.59
C LYS A 205 -6.25 -1.00 -32.90
N SER A 206 -7.00 -2.08 -33.10
CA SER A 206 -7.85 -2.27 -34.28
C SER A 206 -8.95 -1.21 -34.37
N LEU A 207 -9.63 -0.92 -33.26
CA LEU A 207 -10.65 0.13 -33.17
C LEU A 207 -10.08 1.51 -33.46
N LYS A 208 -8.93 1.86 -32.84
CA LYS A 208 -8.21 3.10 -33.12
C LYS A 208 -7.86 3.22 -34.59
N GLN A 209 -7.34 2.15 -35.20
CA GLN A 209 -6.99 2.14 -36.62
C GLN A 209 -8.22 2.33 -37.52
N ALA A 210 -9.37 1.75 -37.16
CA ALA A 210 -10.60 1.97 -37.90
C ALA A 210 -11.02 3.45 -37.85
N LEU A 211 -11.02 4.06 -36.66
CA LEU A 211 -11.40 5.47 -36.48
C LEU A 211 -10.43 6.45 -37.16
N SER A 212 -9.11 6.19 -37.08
CA SER A 212 -8.09 7.07 -37.67
C SER A 212 -8.08 7.08 -39.20
N ARG A 213 -8.66 6.08 -39.88
CA ARG A 213 -8.67 6.02 -41.35
C ARG A 213 -9.62 7.04 -41.99
N GLY A 214 -10.49 7.70 -41.23
CA GLY A 214 -11.41 8.76 -41.69
C GLY A 214 -12.48 8.33 -42.69
N ASN A 215 -12.35 7.15 -43.30
CA ASN A 215 -13.25 6.56 -44.29
C ASN A 215 -13.68 5.13 -43.92
N ALA A 216 -13.45 4.71 -42.67
CA ALA A 216 -13.86 3.39 -42.23
C ALA A 216 -15.39 3.28 -42.29
N LYS A 217 -15.86 2.14 -42.82
CA LYS A 217 -17.28 1.90 -42.94
C LYS A 217 -17.90 1.73 -41.54
N PRO A 218 -19.13 2.22 -41.31
CA PRO A 218 -19.82 2.07 -40.03
C PRO A 218 -19.83 0.64 -39.50
N GLU A 219 -19.96 -0.38 -40.35
CA GLU A 219 -19.97 -1.79 -39.93
C GLU A 219 -18.60 -2.28 -39.47
N THR A 220 -17.51 -1.67 -39.96
CA THR A 220 -16.15 -1.97 -39.48
C THR A 220 -15.93 -1.42 -38.09
N ILE A 221 -16.41 -0.20 -37.85
CA ILE A 221 -16.35 0.45 -36.53
C ILE A 221 -17.25 -0.30 -35.54
N ALA A 222 -18.46 -0.66 -35.95
CA ALA A 222 -19.41 -1.43 -35.15
C ALA A 222 -18.84 -2.79 -34.69
N LYS A 223 -18.25 -3.56 -35.62
CA LYS A 223 -17.60 -4.83 -35.30
C LYS A 223 -16.45 -4.66 -34.31
N ALA A 224 -15.62 -3.64 -34.51
CA ALA A 224 -14.50 -3.36 -33.61
C ALA A 224 -15.00 -2.95 -32.20
N LEU A 225 -16.07 -2.16 -32.10
CA LEU A 225 -16.69 -1.80 -30.82
C LEU A 225 -17.26 -3.01 -30.07
N ILE A 226 -17.98 -3.88 -30.77
CA ILE A 226 -18.53 -5.12 -30.20
C ILE A 226 -17.40 -6.05 -29.74
N GLU A 227 -16.34 -6.21 -30.55
CA GLU A 227 -15.21 -7.05 -30.19
C GLU A 227 -14.49 -6.53 -28.93
N VAL A 228 -14.19 -5.22 -28.88
CA VAL A 228 -13.59 -4.60 -27.69
C VAL A 228 -14.54 -4.72 -26.49
N GLY A 229 -15.83 -4.45 -26.67
CA GLY A 229 -16.82 -4.48 -25.59
C GLY A 229 -17.01 -5.87 -24.99
N GLN A 230 -17.05 -6.90 -25.82
CA GLN A 230 -17.13 -8.30 -25.39
C GLN A 230 -15.88 -8.70 -24.61
N GLN A 231 -14.69 -8.47 -25.17
CA GLN A 231 -13.45 -8.81 -24.48
C GLN A 231 -13.29 -8.01 -23.17
N THR A 232 -13.67 -6.73 -23.16
CA THR A 232 -13.69 -5.88 -21.95
C THR A 232 -14.61 -6.46 -20.88
N THR A 233 -15.78 -6.97 -21.27
CA THR A 233 -16.73 -7.62 -20.35
C THR A 233 -16.17 -8.93 -19.80
N GLU A 234 -15.50 -9.73 -20.63
CA GLU A 234 -14.90 -11.02 -20.28
C GLU A 234 -13.77 -10.85 -19.26
N ILE A 235 -12.88 -9.88 -19.45
CA ILE A 235 -11.77 -9.62 -18.53
C ILE A 235 -12.20 -8.99 -17.21
N ALA A 236 -13.46 -8.53 -17.09
CA ALA A 236 -13.87 -7.74 -15.94
C ALA A 236 -13.84 -8.51 -14.62
N SER A 237 -14.00 -9.85 -14.65
CA SER A 237 -13.81 -10.69 -13.45
C SER A 237 -12.35 -10.81 -13.01
N GLU A 238 -11.41 -10.52 -13.90
CA GLU A 238 -9.96 -10.58 -13.66
C GLU A 238 -9.37 -9.20 -13.33
N ALA A 239 -10.21 -8.17 -13.35
CA ALA A 239 -9.84 -6.83 -12.95
C ALA A 239 -9.45 -6.74 -11.47
N PRO A 240 -8.56 -5.81 -11.09
CA PRO A 240 -8.26 -5.53 -9.69
C PRO A 240 -9.53 -5.21 -8.89
N ARG A 241 -9.44 -5.41 -7.57
CA ARG A 241 -10.58 -5.23 -6.67
C ARG A 241 -11.10 -3.79 -6.78
N GLY A 242 -12.42 -3.64 -6.94
CA GLY A 242 -13.05 -2.32 -7.17
C GLY A 242 -13.39 -2.06 -8.64
N PHE A 243 -12.58 -2.55 -9.58
CA PHE A 243 -12.71 -2.24 -11.01
C PHE A 243 -13.70 -3.10 -11.79
N LYS A 244 -14.06 -4.27 -11.27
CA LYS A 244 -14.97 -5.19 -11.97
C LYS A 244 -16.25 -4.51 -12.46
N GLY A 245 -16.91 -3.72 -11.61
CA GLY A 245 -18.18 -3.09 -11.95
C GLY A 245 -18.05 -2.07 -13.07
N ILE A 246 -17.02 -1.23 -13.02
CA ILE A 246 -16.80 -0.18 -14.01
C ILE A 246 -16.33 -0.75 -15.35
N ILE A 247 -15.47 -1.78 -15.34
CA ILE A 247 -15.04 -2.48 -16.56
C ILE A 247 -16.21 -3.22 -17.21
N GLN A 248 -17.08 -3.88 -16.42
CA GLN A 248 -18.31 -4.47 -16.95
C GLN A 248 -19.24 -3.44 -17.60
N LYS A 249 -19.39 -2.27 -16.98
CA LYS A 249 -20.21 -1.17 -17.51
C LYS A 249 -19.64 -0.64 -18.83
N LEU A 250 -18.33 -0.38 -18.88
CA LEU A 250 -17.64 0.05 -20.10
C LEU A 250 -17.81 -0.97 -21.24
N GLY A 251 -17.58 -2.25 -20.96
CA GLY A 251 -17.76 -3.31 -21.95
C GLY A 251 -19.19 -3.37 -22.51
N LYS A 252 -20.19 -3.23 -21.64
CA LYS A 252 -21.60 -3.18 -22.04
C LYS A 252 -21.91 -1.97 -22.92
N GLN A 253 -21.41 -0.78 -22.57
CA GLN A 253 -21.62 0.43 -23.37
C GLN A 253 -21.01 0.33 -24.77
N LEU A 254 -19.79 -0.21 -24.87
CA LEU A 254 -19.12 -0.44 -26.15
C LEU A 254 -19.94 -1.40 -27.05
N ASN A 255 -20.48 -2.48 -26.47
CA ASN A 255 -21.38 -3.39 -27.18
C ASN A 255 -22.65 -2.68 -27.67
N GLN A 256 -23.34 -1.97 -26.79
CA GLN A 256 -24.56 -1.23 -27.11
C GLN A 256 -24.33 -0.20 -28.23
N SER A 257 -23.16 0.43 -28.22
CA SER A 257 -22.79 1.43 -29.22
C SER A 257 -22.49 0.81 -30.58
N GLY A 258 -21.80 -0.33 -30.60
CA GLY A 258 -21.59 -1.11 -31.82
C GLY A 258 -22.91 -1.66 -32.39
N GLU A 259 -23.81 -2.16 -31.55
CA GLU A 259 -25.15 -2.61 -31.96
C GLU A 259 -25.97 -1.45 -32.57
N SER A 260 -26.00 -0.30 -31.90
CA SER A 260 -26.71 0.89 -32.38
C SER A 260 -26.22 1.37 -33.75
N LEU A 261 -24.93 1.23 -34.03
CA LEU A 261 -24.33 1.51 -35.34
C LEU A 261 -24.84 0.56 -36.43
N THR A 262 -24.99 -0.72 -36.12
CA THR A 262 -25.51 -1.70 -37.08
C THR A 262 -26.99 -1.50 -37.39
N GLU A 263 -27.81 -1.10 -36.40
CA GLU A 263 -29.24 -0.86 -36.59
C GLU A 263 -29.54 0.39 -37.43
N LYS A 264 -28.72 1.44 -37.30
CA LYS A 264 -28.85 2.67 -38.10
C LYS A 264 -28.52 2.48 -39.57
N GLU A 265 -27.62 1.56 -39.91
CA GLU A 265 -27.36 1.18 -41.30
C GLU A 265 -28.47 0.29 -41.87
N ALA A 266 -29.09 -0.58 -41.05
CA ALA A 266 -30.17 -1.46 -41.50
C ALA A 266 -31.50 -0.73 -41.78
N THR A 267 -31.64 0.52 -41.34
CA THR A 267 -32.85 1.35 -41.49
C THR A 267 -32.71 2.45 -42.56
N LYS A 268 -31.55 2.55 -43.22
CA LYS A 268 -31.32 3.38 -44.42
C LYS A 268 -31.49 2.59 -45.71
#